data_AF-A0A0L7D177-F1
#
_entry.id   AF-A0A0L7D177-F1
#
_cell.length_a   1.000
_cell.length_b   1.000
_cell.length_c   1.000
_cell.angle_alpha   90.00
_cell.angle_beta   90.00
_cell.angle_gamma   90.00
#
_symmetry.space_group_name_H-M   'P 1'
#
loop_
_entity.id
_entity.type
_entity.pdbx_description
1 polymer ?
#
loop_
_entity_poly.entity_id
_entity_poly.type
_entity_poly.pdbx_seq_one_letter_code
_entity_poly.pdbx_strand_id
1 'polypeptide(L)'
;MGMAIIAFAPALGPTISRLLVEWLSWRWMLALLATIAGGVIAAACFTVHNVGEPTHPHIDVLSVVLSTFGFGGVLFGFSTAGGNGWGSMDVLVSLAIGVIALTLFIWRQMRLEQPMLDFRIFRMVAIVCIICLVASFFIRDRGLHPGQKR
;
A
#
# COMPACT_ATOMS: atom_id res chain seq x y z
N MET A 1 -5.06 -26.06 7.83
CA MET A 1 -5.28 -25.91 6.37
C MET A 1 -5.29 -24.44 5.89
N GLY A 2 -5.40 -23.42 6.78
CA GLY A 2 -5.50 -22.01 6.35
C GLY A 2 -4.19 -21.27 6.01
N MET A 3 -3.02 -21.71 6.49
CA MET A 3 -1.75 -20.99 6.25
C MET A 3 -1.33 -20.96 4.77
N ALA A 4 -1.68 -22.00 4.00
CA ALA A 4 -1.33 -22.07 2.58
C ALA A 4 -1.99 -20.93 1.79
N ILE A 5 -3.25 -20.62 2.05
CA ILE A 5 -4.01 -19.57 1.35
C ILE A 5 -3.41 -18.18 1.62
N ILE A 6 -3.02 -17.94 2.88
CA ILE A 6 -2.46 -16.65 3.33
C ILE A 6 -1.08 -16.40 2.69
N ALA A 7 -0.29 -17.46 2.47
CA ALA A 7 1.02 -17.35 1.83
C ALA A 7 0.99 -17.39 0.29
N PHE A 8 -0.01 -18.06 -0.30
CA PHE A 8 -0.12 -18.18 -1.76
C PHE A 8 -0.63 -16.91 -2.43
N ALA A 9 -1.57 -16.19 -1.78
CA ALA A 9 -2.20 -15.02 -2.37
C ALA A 9 -1.19 -13.90 -2.75
N PRO A 10 -0.23 -13.51 -1.88
CA PRO A 10 0.78 -12.50 -2.24
C PRO A 10 1.74 -12.96 -3.35
N ALA A 11 2.00 -14.27 -3.47
CA ALA A 11 2.92 -14.81 -4.46
C ALA A 11 2.31 -14.85 -5.87
N LEU A 12 1.03 -15.18 -5.99
CA LEU A 12 0.33 -15.24 -7.28
C LEU A 12 -0.12 -13.88 -7.80
N GLY A 13 -0.36 -12.92 -6.90
CA GLY A 13 -0.85 -11.57 -7.25
C GLY A 13 -0.07 -10.91 -8.40
N PRO A 14 1.27 -10.76 -8.29
CA PRO A 14 2.08 -10.13 -9.33
C PRO A 14 2.00 -10.87 -10.67
N THR A 15 2.10 -12.20 -10.66
CA THR A 15 2.08 -13.03 -11.88
C THR A 15 0.75 -12.92 -12.61
N ILE A 16 -0.36 -13.04 -11.88
CA ILE A 16 -1.70 -12.95 -12.45
C ILE A 16 -1.97 -11.52 -12.95
N SER A 17 -1.61 -10.50 -12.17
CA SER A 17 -1.80 -9.10 -12.56
C SER A 17 -1.04 -8.73 -13.83
N ARG A 18 0.19 -9.24 -14.00
CA ARG A 18 0.99 -9.02 -15.20
C ARG A 18 0.32 -9.61 -16.44
N LEU A 19 -0.10 -10.88 -16.38
CA LEU A 19 -0.80 -11.52 -17.49
C LEU A 19 -2.09 -10.77 -17.85
N LEU A 20 -2.90 -10.40 -16.85
CA LEU A 20 -4.14 -9.66 -17.10
C LEU A 20 -3.92 -8.33 -17.83
N VAL A 21 -2.86 -7.58 -17.50
CA VAL A 21 -2.54 -6.33 -18.19
C VAL A 21 -2.06 -6.57 -19.62
N GLU A 22 -1.27 -7.63 -19.86
CA GLU A 22 -0.78 -8.01 -21.19
C GLU A 22 -1.93 -8.38 -22.14
N TRP A 23 -2.98 -9.06 -21.66
CA TRP A 23 -4.09 -9.54 -22.50
C TRP A 23 -5.31 -8.61 -22.54
N LEU A 24 -5.72 -8.07 -21.38
CA LEU A 24 -7.00 -7.37 -21.24
C LEU A 24 -6.85 -5.87 -21.02
N SER A 25 -5.64 -5.29 -20.96
CA SER A 25 -5.37 -3.91 -20.54
C SER A 25 -5.71 -3.64 -19.06
N TRP A 26 -5.08 -2.61 -18.51
CA TRP A 26 -5.21 -2.20 -17.12
C TRP A 26 -6.67 -1.94 -16.65
N ARG A 27 -7.52 -1.37 -17.53
CA ARG A 27 -8.91 -1.02 -17.17
C ARG A 27 -9.75 -2.26 -16.87
N TRP A 28 -9.61 -3.30 -17.68
CA TRP A 28 -10.34 -4.54 -17.50
C TRP A 28 -9.80 -5.36 -16.34
N MET A 29 -8.49 -5.29 -16.07
CA MET A 29 -7.93 -5.88 -14.84
C MET A 29 -8.61 -5.28 -13.60
N LEU A 30 -8.75 -3.94 -13.53
CA LEU A 30 -9.45 -3.29 -12.43
C LEU A 30 -10.93 -3.65 -12.38
N ALA A 31 -11.63 -3.70 -13.53
CA ALA A 31 -13.05 -4.06 -13.59
C ALA A 31 -13.30 -5.50 -13.10
N LEU A 32 -12.42 -6.44 -13.48
CA LEU A 32 -12.48 -7.83 -13.05
C LEU A 32 -12.20 -7.95 -11.54
N LEU A 33 -11.17 -7.26 -11.04
CA LEU A 33 -10.85 -7.21 -9.62
C LEU A 33 -12.02 -6.65 -8.80
N ALA A 34 -12.64 -5.56 -9.27
CA ALA A 34 -13.79 -4.92 -8.63
C ALA A 34 -15.02 -5.85 -8.61
N THR A 35 -15.27 -6.58 -9.69
CA THR A 35 -16.36 -7.56 -9.76
C THR A 35 -16.16 -8.70 -8.75
N ILE A 36 -14.95 -9.25 -8.67
CA ILE A 36 -14.61 -10.30 -7.70
C ILE A 36 -14.78 -9.78 -6.27
N ALA A 37 -14.24 -8.59 -5.97
CA ALA A 37 -14.37 -7.97 -4.66
C ALA A 37 -15.84 -7.73 -4.28
N GLY A 38 -16.66 -7.26 -5.22
CA GLY A 38 -18.11 -7.10 -5.03
C GLY A 38 -18.80 -8.41 -4.71
N GLY A 39 -18.47 -9.50 -5.40
CA GLY A 39 -18.99 -10.84 -5.12
C GLY A 39 -18.59 -11.35 -3.74
N VAL A 40 -17.35 -11.11 -3.31
CA VAL A 40 -16.87 -11.48 -1.97
C VAL A 40 -17.60 -10.68 -0.89
N ILE A 41 -17.78 -9.37 -1.07
CA ILE A 41 -18.52 -8.52 -0.12
C ILE A 41 -19.97 -9.00 -0.03
N ALA A 42 -20.62 -9.29 -1.15
CA ALA A 42 -21.98 -9.81 -1.17
C ALA A 42 -22.06 -11.15 -0.41
N ALA A 43 -21.17 -12.10 -0.68
CA ALA A 43 -21.12 -13.38 0.02
C ALA A 43 -20.82 -13.20 1.52
N ALA A 44 -19.94 -12.26 1.88
CA ALA A 44 -19.61 -11.96 3.26
C ALA A 44 -20.83 -11.43 4.03
N CYS A 45 -21.66 -10.57 3.42
CA CYS A 45 -22.90 -10.09 4.04
C CYS A 45 -23.87 -11.22 4.44
N PHE A 46 -23.87 -12.35 3.73
CA PHE A 46 -24.72 -13.50 4.05
C PHE A 46 -24.03 -14.55 4.94
N THR A 47 -22.70 -14.66 4.87
CA THR A 47 -21.96 -15.77 5.48
C THR A 47 -21.31 -15.39 6.80
N VAL A 48 -20.93 -14.12 6.97
CA VAL A 48 -20.25 -13.63 8.17
C VAL A 48 -21.27 -13.50 9.30
N HIS A 49 -21.20 -14.43 10.24
CA HIS A 49 -21.94 -14.35 11.50
C HIS A 49 -21.10 -13.56 12.50
N ASN A 50 -21.71 -12.59 13.17
CA ASN A 50 -21.02 -11.73 14.10
C ASN A 50 -20.68 -12.51 15.38
N VAL A 51 -19.42 -12.95 15.50
CA VAL A 51 -18.93 -13.81 16.60
C VAL A 51 -18.22 -13.04 17.73
N GLY A 52 -18.36 -11.71 17.79
CA GLY A 52 -17.72 -10.87 18.80
C GLY A 52 -18.61 -9.76 19.33
N GLU A 53 -18.32 -9.27 20.54
CA GLU A 53 -18.91 -8.05 21.09
C GLU A 53 -18.60 -6.86 20.17
N PRO A 54 -19.57 -6.01 19.82
CA PRO A 54 -19.32 -4.80 19.06
C PRO A 54 -18.47 -3.85 19.90
N THR A 55 -17.17 -3.91 19.73
CA THR A 55 -16.31 -2.78 20.07
C THR A 55 -16.59 -1.69 19.04
N HIS A 56 -16.87 -0.48 19.51
CA HIS A 56 -16.97 0.71 18.65
C HIS A 56 -15.61 1.43 18.68
N PRO A 57 -14.60 0.97 17.92
CA PRO A 57 -13.38 1.74 17.77
C PRO A 57 -13.76 3.08 17.14
N HIS A 58 -13.42 4.16 17.83
CA HIS A 58 -13.78 5.50 17.37
C HIS A 58 -12.97 5.81 16.10
N ILE A 59 -13.65 5.87 14.95
CA ILE A 59 -12.97 6.18 13.69
C ILE A 59 -12.57 7.65 13.72
N ASP A 60 -11.28 7.91 13.89
CA ASP A 60 -10.68 9.24 13.81
C ASP A 60 -10.65 9.72 12.34
N VAL A 61 -11.73 10.36 11.91
CA VAL A 61 -11.91 10.93 10.56
C VAL A 61 -10.74 11.83 10.17
N LEU A 62 -10.17 12.57 11.11
CA LEU A 62 -9.04 13.46 10.84
C LEU A 62 -7.78 12.67 10.47
N SER A 63 -7.54 11.54 11.13
CA SER A 63 -6.47 10.61 10.76
C SER A 63 -6.67 10.02 9.37
N VAL A 64 -7.92 9.72 8.97
CA VAL A 64 -8.25 9.23 7.62
C VAL A 64 -7.96 10.30 6.55
N VAL A 65 -8.32 11.55 6.83
CA VAL A 65 -8.04 12.67 5.91
C VAL A 65 -6.54 12.89 5.78
N LEU A 66 -5.80 12.94 6.90
CA LEU A 66 -4.35 13.14 6.87
C LEU A 66 -3.62 11.99 6.15
N SER A 67 -4.05 10.73 6.33
CA SER A 67 -3.44 9.61 5.61
C SER A 67 -3.71 9.69 4.11
N THR A 68 -4.93 10.06 3.71
CA THR A 68 -5.31 10.20 2.30
C THR A 68 -4.47 11.28 1.61
N PHE A 69 -4.33 12.46 2.21
CA PHE A 69 -3.47 13.52 1.68
C PHE A 69 -1.98 13.19 1.78
N GLY A 70 -1.58 12.50 2.84
CA GLY A 70 -0.20 12.06 3.04
C GLY A 70 0.26 11.09 1.97
N PHE A 71 -0.41 9.95 1.86
CA PHE A 71 -0.10 8.94 0.85
C PHE A 71 -0.37 9.45 -0.56
N GLY A 72 -1.51 10.11 -0.79
CA GLY A 72 -1.88 10.66 -2.09
C GLY A 72 -0.90 11.71 -2.59
N GLY A 73 -0.49 12.65 -1.73
CA GLY A 73 0.48 13.69 -2.07
C GLY A 73 1.86 13.14 -2.40
N VAL A 74 2.34 12.15 -1.63
CA VAL A 74 3.60 11.46 -1.92
C VAL A 74 3.51 10.68 -3.24
N LEU A 75 2.49 9.85 -3.43
CA LEU A 75 2.27 9.08 -4.66
C LEU A 75 2.19 9.99 -5.89
N PHE A 76 1.46 11.10 -5.77
CA PHE A 76 1.35 12.09 -6.84
C PHE A 76 2.70 12.73 -7.13
N GLY A 77 3.44 13.19 -6.11
CA GLY A 77 4.76 13.78 -6.27
C GLY A 77 5.74 12.83 -6.97
N PHE A 78 5.80 11.56 -6.56
CA PHE A 78 6.62 10.56 -7.24
C PHE A 78 6.16 10.26 -8.67
N SER A 79 4.84 10.23 -8.91
CA SER A 79 4.28 10.01 -10.25
C SER A 79 4.63 11.16 -11.20
N THR A 80 4.54 12.40 -10.73
CA THR A 80 4.88 13.60 -11.51
C THR A 80 6.39 13.79 -11.67
N ALA A 81 7.21 13.34 -10.70
CA ALA A 81 8.67 13.44 -10.76
C ALA A 81 9.27 12.72 -11.97
N GLY A 82 8.64 11.61 -12.41
CA GLY A 82 9.05 10.88 -13.61
C GLY A 82 8.84 11.64 -14.92
N GLY A 83 7.87 12.56 -14.97
CA GLY A 83 7.55 13.34 -16.17
C GLY A 83 8.14 14.75 -16.15
N ASN A 84 7.85 15.53 -15.10
CA ASN A 84 8.21 16.96 -15.01
C ASN A 84 9.58 17.20 -14.35
N GLY A 85 10.25 16.14 -13.91
CA GLY A 85 11.52 16.20 -13.20
C GLY A 85 11.38 16.56 -11.73
N TRP A 86 12.37 16.10 -10.95
CA TRP A 86 12.39 16.23 -9.49
C TRP A 86 12.44 17.66 -8.96
N GLY A 87 12.93 18.61 -9.77
CA GLY A 87 13.05 20.03 -9.40
C GLY A 87 11.84 20.89 -9.72
N SER A 88 10.77 20.32 -10.31
CA SER A 88 9.56 21.08 -10.62
C SER A 88 8.82 21.48 -9.34
N MET A 89 8.24 22.68 -9.33
CA MET A 89 7.50 23.18 -8.16
C MET A 89 6.34 22.25 -7.78
N ASP A 90 5.65 21.67 -8.76
CA ASP A 90 4.54 20.75 -8.53
C ASP A 90 4.98 19.50 -7.75
N VAL A 91 6.16 18.95 -8.08
CA VAL A 91 6.74 17.79 -7.39
C VAL A 91 7.17 18.17 -5.98
N LEU A 92 7.89 19.28 -5.82
CA LEU A 92 8.36 19.72 -4.50
C LEU A 92 7.19 20.03 -3.55
N VAL A 93 6.17 20.73 -4.03
CA VAL A 93 5.01 21.13 -3.23
C VAL A 93 4.17 19.90 -2.85
N SER A 94 3.85 19.02 -3.80
CA SER A 94 3.08 17.80 -3.51
C SER A 94 3.80 16.86 -2.55
N LEU A 95 5.11 16.70 -2.72
CA LEU A 95 5.93 15.87 -1.84
C LEU A 95 6.07 16.49 -0.44
N ALA A 96 6.27 17.81 -0.34
CA ALA A 96 6.31 18.51 0.93
C ALA A 96 4.97 18.40 1.68
N ILE A 97 3.84 18.63 1.02
CA ILE A 97 2.50 18.47 1.60
C ILE A 97 2.29 17.02 2.06
N GLY A 98 2.63 16.05 1.22
CA GLY A 98 2.49 14.63 1.53
C GLY A 98 3.32 14.22 2.75
N VAL A 99 4.59 14.63 2.81
CA VAL A 99 5.49 14.34 3.94
C VAL A 99 5.00 15.01 5.23
N ILE A 100 4.56 16.27 5.17
CA ILE A 100 4.02 16.97 6.34
C ILE A 100 2.75 16.27 6.86
N ALA A 101 1.81 15.95 5.96
CA ALA A 101 0.57 15.26 6.32
C ALA A 101 0.83 13.85 6.90
N LEU A 102 1.76 13.08 6.32
CA LEU A 102 2.18 11.79 6.87
C LEU A 102 2.82 11.92 8.24
N THR A 103 3.70 12.91 8.43
CA THR A 103 4.37 13.12 9.72
C THR A 103 3.37 13.46 10.81
N LEU A 104 2.41 14.33 10.51
CA LEU A 104 1.31 14.66 11.41
C LEU A 104 0.41 13.45 11.67
N PHE A 105 0.12 12.63 10.65
CA PHE A 105 -0.65 11.40 10.80
C PHE A 105 0.05 10.42 11.75
N ILE A 106 1.34 10.15 11.55
CA ILE A 106 2.13 9.23 12.39
C ILE A 106 2.17 9.75 13.83
N TRP A 107 2.48 11.04 14.02
CA TRP A 107 2.54 11.65 15.34
C TRP A 107 1.21 11.56 16.08
N ARG A 108 0.10 11.80 15.36
CA ARG A 108 -1.26 11.69 15.90
C ARG A 108 -1.58 10.24 16.27
N GLN A 109 -1.37 9.29 15.37
CA GLN A 109 -1.61 7.86 15.62
C GLN A 109 -0.79 7.34 16.81
N MET A 110 0.44 7.82 17.03
CA MET A 110 1.22 7.46 18.21
C MET A 110 0.67 8.01 19.53
N ARG A 111 -0.12 9.08 19.49
CA ARG A 111 -0.76 9.69 20.68
C ARG A 111 -2.19 9.23 20.94
N LEU A 112 -2.85 8.59 19.97
CA LEU A 112 -4.20 8.05 20.18
C LEU A 112 -4.16 6.86 21.15
N GLU A 113 -5.14 6.80 22.05
CA GLU A 113 -5.32 5.66 22.98
C GLU A 113 -5.72 4.38 22.24
N GLN A 114 -6.46 4.52 21.14
CA GLN A 114 -6.84 3.43 20.24
C GLN A 114 -6.35 3.74 18.81
N PRO A 115 -5.05 3.49 18.50
CA PRO A 115 -4.52 3.72 17.17
C PRO A 115 -5.14 2.75 16.17
N MET A 116 -5.49 3.25 14.98
CA MET A 116 -5.92 2.41 13.86
C MET A 116 -4.75 1.62 13.27
N LEU A 117 -3.55 2.22 13.33
CA LEU A 117 -2.33 1.63 12.83
C LEU A 117 -1.29 1.61 13.96
N ASP A 118 -0.95 0.40 14.44
CA ASP A 118 0.08 0.26 15.46
C ASP A 118 1.48 0.35 14.85
N PHE A 119 2.06 1.55 14.89
CA PHE A 119 3.43 1.79 14.43
C PHE A 119 4.49 1.09 15.28
N ARG A 120 4.16 0.52 16.44
CA ARG A 120 5.09 -0.24 17.28
C ARG A 120 5.58 -1.51 16.59
N ILE A 121 4.80 -2.03 15.64
CA ILE A 121 5.18 -3.16 14.78
C ILE A 121 6.48 -2.87 13.99
N PHE A 122 6.72 -1.63 13.57
CA PHE A 122 7.98 -1.25 12.91
C PHE A 122 9.19 -1.24 13.86
N ARG A 123 8.99 -1.28 15.18
CA ARG A 123 10.07 -1.46 16.16
C ARG A 123 10.56 -2.91 16.21
N MET A 124 9.81 -3.85 15.64
CA MET A 124 10.18 -5.25 15.61
C MET A 124 11.31 -5.49 14.61
N VAL A 125 12.46 -5.94 15.10
CA VAL A 125 13.69 -6.18 14.30
C VAL A 125 13.41 -7.08 13.09
N ALA A 126 12.53 -8.07 13.23
CA ALA A 126 12.15 -8.98 12.14
C ALA A 126 11.59 -8.24 10.90
N ILE A 127 10.73 -7.24 11.10
CA ILE A 127 10.12 -6.48 10.00
C ILE A 127 11.16 -5.59 9.31
N VAL A 128 12.01 -4.93 10.08
CA VAL A 128 13.11 -4.12 9.55
C VAL A 128 14.05 -4.99 8.72
N CYS A 129 14.43 -6.17 9.23
CA CYS A 129 15.27 -7.12 8.51
C CYS A 129 14.63 -7.59 7.19
N ILE A 130 13.34 -7.90 7.16
CA ILE A 130 12.63 -8.30 5.93
C ILE A 130 12.65 -7.17 4.90
N ILE A 131 12.34 -5.93 5.32
CA ILE A 131 12.35 -4.76 4.43
C ILE A 131 13.76 -4.54 3.87
N CYS A 132 14.80 -4.58 4.72
CA CYS A 132 16.19 -4.44 4.29
C CYS A 132 16.62 -5.56 3.34
N LEU A 133 16.21 -6.82 3.58
CA LEU A 133 16.50 -7.94 2.69
C LEU A 133 15.88 -7.73 1.32
N VAL A 134 14.59 -7.40 1.25
CA VAL A 134 13.90 -7.12 -0.03
C VAL A 134 14.54 -5.94 -0.75
N ALA A 135 14.85 -4.85 -0.04
CA ALA A 135 15.52 -3.70 -0.62
C ALA A 135 16.91 -4.06 -1.17
N SER A 136 17.70 -4.83 -0.42
CA SER A 136 19.02 -5.29 -0.84
C SER A 136 18.96 -6.20 -2.07
N PHE A 137 17.93 -7.05 -2.17
CA PHE A 137 17.69 -7.89 -3.34
C PHE A 137 17.40 -7.04 -4.58
N PHE A 138 16.51 -6.03 -4.47
CA PHE A 138 16.21 -5.10 -5.56
C PHE A 138 17.44 -4.28 -6.00
N ILE A 139 18.25 -3.80 -5.06
CA ILE A 139 19.48 -3.06 -5.36
C ILE A 139 20.50 -3.97 -6.06
N ARG A 140 20.65 -5.22 -5.59
CA ARG A 140 21.53 -6.23 -6.20
C ARG A 140 21.10 -6.56 -7.63
N ASP A 141 19.81 -6.81 -7.85
CA ASP A 141 19.24 -7.16 -9.16
C ASP A 141 19.49 -6.06 -10.21
N ARG A 142 19.34 -4.79 -9.81
CA ARG A 142 19.66 -3.62 -10.64
C ARG A 142 21.16 -3.46 -10.96
N GLY A 143 22.06 -4.06 -10.17
CA GLY A 143 23.52 -3.93 -10.29
C GLY A 143 24.21 -4.94 -11.20
N LEU A 144 23.50 -5.98 -11.68
CA LEU A 144 24.09 -7.10 -12.43
C LEU A 144 24.04 -6.97 -13.96
N HIS A 145 23.48 -5.87 -14.49
CA HIS A 145 23.43 -5.60 -15.94
C HIS A 145 24.25 -4.34 -16.35
N PRO A 146 25.59 -4.38 -16.31
CA PRO A 146 26.43 -3.30 -16.83
C PRO A 146 26.57 -3.29 -18.38
N GLY A 147 25.75 -4.02 -19.14
CA GLY A 147 26.12 -4.41 -20.51
C GLY A 147 25.06 -4.45 -21.61
N GLN A 148 23.84 -3.92 -21.45
CA GLN A 148 22.87 -3.94 -22.55
C GLN A 148 22.17 -2.59 -22.77
N LYS A 149 22.97 -1.61 -23.21
CA LYS A 149 22.51 -0.56 -24.12
C LYS A 149 22.91 -0.98 -25.54
N ARG A 150 21.97 -1.50 -26.32
CA ARG A 150 21.89 -1.37 -27.78
C ARG A 150 20.51 -1.82 -28.24
#